data_AF-A0A380KP48-F1
#
_entry.id   AF-A0A380KP48-F1
#
_cell.length_a   1.000
_cell.length_b   1.000
_cell.length_c   1.000
_cell.angle_alpha   90.00
_cell.angle_beta   90.00
_cell.angle_gamma   90.00
#
_symmetry.space_group_name_H-M   'P 1'
#
loop_
_entity.id
_entity.type
_entity.pdbx_description
1 polymer ?
#
loop_
_entity_poly.entity_id
_entity_poly.type
_entity_poly.pdbx_seq_one_letter_code
_entity_poly.pdbx_strand_id
1 'polypeptide(L)'
;MIIMKKLFSILVVLLSVLCFLGGEKGVLAESNSLETFRGYVNNDGKSSESRLGINNIYIDDNSQTIVGYCFNIKKQYSSMYGDRYTKCTNVTVEQMKENSSSTLEDAVLYDSVMKVLYNGYPNNGSSIQQKYQLTDDQFRGITQLVIWKFTDSYTGYSFSSDNLENVYNELRNVSQLTYPSNFKLNLYLSTNPYVQNFLAAEMLPENQTEYTSVSVNKVWDDANNQDG
;
A
#
# COMPACT_ATOMS: atom_id res chain seq x y z
N MET A 1 35.41 71.34 14.73
CA MET A 1 35.32 69.86 14.75
C MET A 1 33.86 69.41 14.51
N ILE A 2 33.29 69.80 13.37
CA ILE A 2 31.84 69.70 13.08
C ILE A 2 31.57 68.84 11.81
N ILE A 3 32.62 68.42 11.10
CA ILE A 3 32.52 67.66 9.84
C ILE A 3 32.54 66.13 10.05
N MET A 4 33.12 65.61 11.14
CA MET A 4 33.08 64.16 11.47
C MET A 4 31.73 63.68 12.03
N LYS A 5 30.84 64.57 12.48
CA LYS A 5 29.51 64.17 13.00
C LYS A 5 28.48 63.87 11.89
N LYS A 6 28.67 64.37 10.67
CA LYS A 6 27.73 64.12 9.55
C LYS A 6 27.98 62.79 8.83
N LEU A 7 29.20 62.26 8.85
CA LEU A 7 29.52 60.93 8.29
C LEU A 7 29.06 59.78 9.19
N PHE A 8 28.93 60.00 10.50
CA PHE A 8 28.45 58.97 11.43
C PHE A 8 26.91 58.82 11.42
N SER A 9 26.17 59.84 11.00
CA SER A 9 24.69 59.76 10.92
C SER A 9 24.17 59.07 9.66
N ILE A 10 24.99 58.96 8.60
CA ILE A 10 24.60 58.25 7.37
C ILE A 10 24.90 56.74 7.49
N LEU A 11 25.90 56.34 8.27
CA LEU A 11 26.23 54.93 8.50
C LEU A 11 25.19 54.21 9.40
N VAL A 12 24.50 54.94 10.28
CA VAL A 12 23.50 54.35 11.19
C VAL A 12 22.11 54.18 10.54
N VAL A 13 21.81 54.92 9.46
CA VAL A 13 20.55 54.76 8.71
C VAL A 13 20.63 53.60 7.70
N LEU A 14 21.83 53.20 7.26
CA LEU A 14 22.00 52.01 6.41
C LEU A 14 22.01 50.69 7.19
N LEU A 15 22.11 50.74 8.52
CA LEU A 15 22.00 49.57 9.39
C LEU A 15 20.57 49.31 9.91
N SER A 16 19.60 50.19 9.61
CA SER A 16 18.19 50.01 10.00
C SER A 16 17.31 49.37 8.93
N VAL A 17 17.87 48.99 7.77
CA VAL A 17 17.17 48.24 6.70
C VAL A 17 17.41 46.72 6.80
N LEU A 18 17.98 46.24 7.90
CA LEU A 18 18.20 44.81 8.15
C LEU A 18 17.29 44.22 9.25
N CYS A 19 16.21 44.91 9.60
CA CYS A 19 15.28 44.48 10.66
C CYS A 19 13.85 44.13 10.20
N PHE A 20 13.61 43.90 8.90
CA PHE A 20 12.34 43.35 8.41
C PHE A 20 12.49 41.96 7.80
N LEU A 21 12.91 40.99 8.61
CA LEU A 21 12.65 39.56 8.38
C LEU A 21 12.42 38.87 9.74
N GLY A 22 11.48 39.39 10.51
CA GLY A 22 10.98 38.76 11.72
C GLY A 22 9.47 38.62 11.60
N GLY A 23 9.00 37.46 11.15
CA GLY A 23 7.56 37.29 11.00
C GLY A 23 7.08 36.10 10.19
N GLU A 24 7.77 34.96 10.17
CA GLU A 24 7.07 33.70 10.14
C GLU A 24 7.68 32.85 11.24
N LYS A 25 6.86 32.48 12.23
CA LYS A 25 7.15 31.28 12.99
C LYS A 25 7.15 30.17 11.95
N GLY A 26 8.34 29.87 11.42
CA GLY A 26 8.58 28.56 10.86
C GLY A 26 8.17 27.61 11.95
N VAL A 27 6.99 27.02 11.81
CA VAL A 27 6.77 25.67 12.28
C VAL A 27 7.95 24.94 11.67
N LEU A 28 8.98 24.69 12.48
CA LEU A 28 9.89 23.62 12.16
C LEU A 28 8.92 22.45 12.05
N ALA A 29 8.58 22.08 10.81
CA ALA A 29 8.12 20.75 10.54
C ALA A 29 9.27 19.91 11.09
N GLU A 30 9.07 19.42 12.32
CA GLU A 30 9.78 18.26 12.82
C GLU A 30 9.80 17.32 11.62
N SER A 31 11.00 17.05 11.09
CA SER A 31 11.09 16.17 9.94
C SER A 31 10.42 14.89 10.40
N ASN A 32 9.20 14.63 9.94
CA ASN A 32 8.50 13.41 10.23
C ASN A 32 9.53 12.34 9.88
N SER A 33 10.05 11.65 10.89
CA SER A 33 10.74 10.40 10.65
C SER A 33 9.75 9.64 9.79
N LEU A 34 10.07 9.45 8.49
CA LEU A 34 9.24 8.67 7.58
C LEU A 34 8.79 7.45 8.36
N GLU A 35 7.49 7.32 8.63
CA GLU A 35 6.99 6.22 9.45
C GLU A 35 7.53 4.93 8.85
N THR A 36 8.39 4.27 9.62
CA THR A 36 9.07 3.07 9.15
C THR A 36 8.39 1.86 9.73
N PHE A 37 7.95 0.99 8.85
CA PHE A 37 7.34 -0.28 9.15
C PHE A 37 8.42 -1.35 9.23
N ARG A 38 8.17 -2.39 10.01
CA ARG A 38 9.09 -3.53 10.14
C ARG A 38 8.55 -4.68 9.31
N GLY A 39 9.26 -5.03 8.25
CA GLY A 39 8.95 -6.20 7.43
C GLY A 39 9.94 -7.32 7.74
N TYR A 40 9.51 -8.58 7.80
CA TYR A 40 10.38 -9.71 8.16
C TYR A 40 9.91 -11.04 7.60
N VAL A 41 10.85 -11.98 7.49
CA VAL A 41 10.55 -13.41 7.23
C VAL A 41 10.25 -14.12 8.54
N ASN A 42 9.17 -14.88 8.61
CA ASN A 42 8.92 -15.82 9.72
C ASN A 42 8.35 -17.15 9.21
N ASN A 43 9.16 -18.20 9.34
CA ASN A 43 8.81 -19.58 8.99
C ASN A 43 8.73 -20.50 10.22
N ASP A 44 8.55 -19.95 11.41
CA ASP A 44 8.59 -20.71 12.66
C ASP A 44 7.56 -21.85 12.64
N GLY A 45 8.02 -23.05 13.00
CA GLY A 45 7.18 -24.26 13.01
C GLY A 45 6.81 -24.81 11.64
N LYS A 46 7.36 -24.29 10.54
CA LYS A 46 6.97 -24.67 9.17
C LYS A 46 8.13 -25.27 8.39
N SER A 47 7.91 -26.43 7.79
CA SER A 47 8.94 -27.09 6.97
C SER A 47 9.09 -26.34 5.63
N SER A 48 10.24 -26.51 4.97
CA SER A 48 10.41 -25.98 3.61
C SER A 48 9.41 -26.58 2.63
N GLU A 49 9.04 -27.84 2.82
CA GLU A 49 8.08 -28.54 1.95
C GLU A 49 6.66 -27.98 2.10
N SER A 50 6.20 -27.74 3.35
CA SER A 50 4.83 -27.26 3.60
C SER A 50 4.56 -25.88 2.97
N ARG A 51 5.61 -25.05 2.88
CA ARG A 51 5.58 -23.71 2.29
C ARG A 51 6.10 -23.65 0.85
N LEU A 52 6.32 -24.79 0.19
CA LEU A 52 6.81 -24.87 -1.19
C LEU A 52 8.17 -24.16 -1.41
N GLY A 53 9.02 -24.12 -0.40
CA GLY A 53 10.29 -23.40 -0.40
C GLY A 53 10.17 -21.88 -0.28
N ILE A 54 8.95 -21.34 -0.19
CA ILE A 54 8.67 -19.91 -0.17
C ILE A 54 8.68 -19.35 1.25
N ASN A 55 9.35 -18.22 1.46
CA ASN A 55 9.40 -17.58 2.77
C ASN A 55 8.10 -16.82 3.07
N ASN A 56 7.58 -16.99 4.28
CA ASN A 56 6.41 -16.28 4.75
C ASN A 56 6.79 -14.87 5.22
N ILE A 57 6.22 -13.85 4.58
CA ILE A 57 6.50 -12.43 4.85
C ILE A 57 5.44 -11.81 5.75
N TYR A 58 5.88 -11.10 6.77
CA TYR A 58 5.02 -10.33 7.67
C TYR A 58 5.48 -8.88 7.77
N ILE A 59 4.53 -7.99 8.06
CA ILE A 59 4.75 -6.56 8.22
C ILE A 59 4.07 -6.13 9.51
N ASP A 60 4.82 -5.53 10.42
CA ASP A 60 4.26 -4.86 11.60
C ASP A 60 3.89 -3.42 11.24
N ASP A 61 2.60 -3.13 11.27
CA ASP A 61 1.98 -1.82 10.98
C ASP A 61 1.05 -1.45 12.13
N ASN A 62 1.40 -0.41 12.89
CA ASN A 62 0.56 0.15 13.95
C ASN A 62 -0.02 -0.89 14.92
N SER A 63 0.82 -1.81 15.40
CA SER A 63 0.45 -2.93 16.31
C SER A 63 -0.38 -4.05 15.66
N GLN A 64 -0.57 -4.02 14.35
CA GLN A 64 -1.11 -5.13 13.56
C GLN A 64 0.01 -5.83 12.81
N THR A 65 0.04 -7.16 12.87
CA THR A 65 0.89 -7.96 11.99
C THR A 65 0.10 -8.35 10.75
N ILE A 66 0.56 -7.87 9.60
CA ILE A 66 -0.07 -8.06 8.29
C ILE A 66 0.67 -9.16 7.53
N VAL A 67 -0.09 -10.01 6.83
CA VAL A 67 0.48 -10.94 5.84
C VAL A 67 0.85 -10.15 4.59
N GLY A 68 2.13 -10.12 4.25
CA GLY A 68 2.63 -9.50 3.02
C GLY A 68 3.10 -10.51 1.99
N TYR A 69 3.35 -10.02 0.78
CA TYR A 69 4.04 -10.74 -0.29
C TYR A 69 5.16 -9.87 -0.85
N CYS A 70 6.28 -10.49 -1.21
CA CYS A 70 7.44 -9.78 -1.73
C CYS A 70 7.46 -9.72 -3.26
N PHE A 71 8.17 -8.74 -3.79
CA PHE A 71 8.45 -8.57 -5.22
C PHE A 71 9.85 -7.96 -5.42
N ASN A 72 10.29 -7.88 -6.68
CA ASN A 72 11.69 -7.67 -7.05
C ASN A 72 12.55 -8.88 -6.69
N ILE A 73 12.18 -10.06 -7.16
CA ILE A 73 12.70 -11.38 -6.77
C ILE A 73 14.23 -11.51 -6.84
N LYS A 74 14.89 -10.69 -7.67
CA LYS A 74 16.36 -10.65 -7.80
C LYS A 74 17.06 -10.01 -6.58
N LYS A 75 16.32 -9.30 -5.72
CA LYS A 75 16.79 -8.73 -4.45
C LYS A 75 16.74 -9.78 -3.34
N GLN A 76 17.46 -9.53 -2.26
CA GLN A 76 17.48 -10.39 -1.08
C GLN A 76 16.13 -10.34 -0.35
N TYR A 77 15.74 -11.47 0.25
CA TYR A 77 14.65 -11.47 1.22
C TYR A 77 14.98 -10.59 2.42
N SER A 78 13.92 -10.11 3.08
CA SER A 78 14.09 -9.47 4.38
C SER A 78 14.65 -10.44 5.42
N SER A 79 15.38 -9.89 6.37
CA SER A 79 15.89 -10.58 7.56
C SER A 79 14.75 -11.15 8.43
N MET A 80 15.04 -12.23 9.16
CA MET A 80 14.16 -12.71 10.23
C MET A 80 14.05 -11.73 11.42
N TYR A 81 15.06 -10.87 11.59
CA TYR A 81 15.06 -9.80 12.60
C TYR A 81 14.34 -8.54 12.13
N GLY A 82 13.94 -8.52 10.86
CA GLY A 82 13.18 -7.46 10.20
C GLY A 82 14.02 -6.32 9.65
N ASP A 83 13.58 -5.81 8.51
CA ASP A 83 14.10 -4.63 7.83
C ASP A 83 13.08 -3.48 7.89
N ARG A 84 13.55 -2.27 7.59
CA ARG A 84 12.76 -1.04 7.62
C ARG A 84 12.16 -0.76 6.24
N TYR A 85 10.89 -0.38 6.25
CA TYR A 85 10.10 -0.09 5.05
C TYR A 85 9.36 1.24 5.19
N THR A 86 9.17 1.97 4.10
CA THR A 86 8.21 3.08 4.02
C THR A 86 6.92 2.58 3.37
N LYS A 87 5.76 3.06 3.84
CA LYS A 87 4.45 2.66 3.29
C LYS A 87 3.94 3.67 2.28
N CYS A 88 3.47 3.18 1.14
CA CYS A 88 2.65 3.90 0.18
C CYS A 88 1.24 3.33 0.25
N THR A 89 0.29 4.11 0.78
CA THR A 89 -1.10 3.67 0.99
C THR A 89 -1.95 3.94 -0.25
N ASN A 90 -2.88 3.04 -0.57
CA ASN A 90 -3.84 3.18 -1.68
C ASN A 90 -3.15 3.51 -3.01
N VAL A 91 -2.14 2.73 -3.38
CA VAL A 91 -1.26 3.06 -4.52
C VAL A 91 -2.01 3.06 -5.85
N THR A 92 -1.54 3.91 -6.77
CA THR A 92 -2.01 4.00 -8.15
C THR A 92 -1.40 2.92 -9.05
N VAL A 93 -1.91 2.80 -10.28
CA VAL A 93 -1.36 1.85 -11.27
C VAL A 93 0.09 2.18 -11.64
N GLU A 94 0.41 3.47 -11.73
CA GLU A 94 1.76 3.97 -12.05
C GLU A 94 2.73 3.69 -10.91
N GLN A 95 2.32 3.92 -9.66
CA GLN A 95 3.14 3.64 -8.48
C GLN A 95 3.45 2.14 -8.34
N MET A 96 2.48 1.27 -8.64
CA MET A 96 2.71 -0.16 -8.70
C MET A 96 3.72 -0.53 -9.80
N LYS A 97 3.57 0.05 -10.99
CA LYS A 97 4.46 -0.20 -12.12
C LYS A 97 5.89 0.22 -11.81
N GLU A 98 6.09 1.46 -11.37
CA GLU A 98 7.39 2.09 -11.13
C GLU A 98 8.26 1.29 -10.15
N ASN A 99 7.63 0.64 -9.16
CA ASN A 99 8.35 -0.12 -8.15
C ASN A 99 8.58 -1.59 -8.54
N SER A 100 7.88 -2.09 -9.57
CA SER A 100 7.96 -3.48 -10.02
C SER A 100 9.07 -3.73 -11.04
N SER A 101 9.35 -5.01 -11.33
CA SER A 101 10.18 -5.42 -12.47
C SER A 101 9.33 -5.98 -13.62
N SER A 102 8.03 -5.66 -13.62
CA SER A 102 7.07 -6.25 -14.55
C SER A 102 7.22 -5.70 -15.95
N THR A 103 7.00 -6.56 -16.95
CA THR A 103 6.93 -6.17 -18.37
C THR A 103 5.50 -5.90 -18.84
N LEU A 104 4.50 -6.03 -17.97
CA LEU A 104 3.09 -5.81 -18.31
C LEU A 104 2.72 -4.33 -18.33
N GLU A 105 1.70 -3.96 -19.09
CA GLU A 105 1.09 -2.62 -19.01
C GLU A 105 0.60 -2.32 -17.57
N ASP A 106 0.66 -1.05 -17.16
CA ASP A 106 0.44 -0.60 -15.78
C ASP A 106 -0.90 -1.07 -15.20
N ALA A 107 -1.98 -0.84 -15.95
CA ALA A 107 -3.33 -1.26 -15.55
C ALA A 107 -3.47 -2.79 -15.48
N VAL A 108 -2.80 -3.53 -16.38
CA VAL A 108 -2.84 -4.99 -16.41
C VAL A 108 -2.08 -5.58 -15.21
N LEU A 109 -0.91 -5.03 -14.88
CA LEU A 109 -0.15 -5.41 -13.69
C LEU A 109 -0.98 -5.19 -12.43
N TYR A 110 -1.52 -3.98 -12.26
CA TYR A 110 -2.27 -3.60 -11.08
C TYR A 110 -3.50 -4.50 -10.88
N ASP A 111 -4.34 -4.65 -11.91
CA ASP A 111 -5.53 -5.49 -11.86
C ASP A 111 -5.18 -6.96 -11.56
N SER A 112 -4.13 -7.49 -12.18
CA SER A 112 -3.68 -8.86 -11.94
C SER A 112 -3.24 -9.07 -10.50
N VAL A 113 -2.42 -8.16 -9.94
CA VAL A 113 -1.96 -8.24 -8.55
C VAL A 113 -3.12 -8.14 -7.57
N MET A 114 -4.06 -7.21 -7.80
CA MET A 114 -5.25 -7.05 -6.95
C MET A 114 -6.12 -8.30 -6.91
N LYS A 115 -6.37 -8.90 -8.07
CA LYS A 115 -7.12 -10.16 -8.17
C LYS A 115 -6.42 -11.29 -7.45
N VAL A 116 -5.09 -11.39 -7.56
CA VAL A 116 -4.32 -12.44 -6.86
C VAL A 116 -4.37 -12.24 -5.35
N LEU A 117 -4.23 -11.01 -4.85
CA LEU A 117 -4.28 -10.73 -3.40
C LEU A 117 -5.67 -10.97 -2.80
N TYR A 118 -6.73 -10.65 -3.56
CA TYR A 118 -8.08 -10.88 -3.08
C TYR A 118 -8.46 -12.36 -3.09
N ASN A 119 -8.06 -13.10 -4.12
CA ASN A 119 -8.45 -14.49 -4.31
C ASN A 119 -7.45 -15.50 -3.74
N GLY A 120 -6.23 -15.08 -3.46
CA GLY A 120 -5.18 -15.85 -2.80
C GLY A 120 -5.27 -15.77 -1.28
N TYR A 121 -4.27 -16.32 -0.58
CA TYR A 121 -4.21 -16.28 0.88
C TYR A 121 -3.97 -14.85 1.41
N PRO A 122 -4.52 -14.43 2.56
CA PRO A 122 -5.47 -15.16 3.41
C PRO A 122 -6.94 -14.98 3.00
N ASN A 123 -7.24 -14.04 2.10
CA ASN A 123 -8.61 -13.63 1.79
C ASN A 123 -9.44 -14.73 1.13
N ASN A 124 -8.83 -15.40 0.15
CA ASN A 124 -9.40 -16.56 -0.54
C ASN A 124 -10.80 -16.28 -1.11
N GLY A 125 -10.99 -15.11 -1.73
CA GLY A 125 -12.28 -14.61 -2.20
C GLY A 125 -13.04 -15.51 -3.20
N SER A 126 -12.33 -16.41 -3.90
CA SER A 126 -12.93 -17.41 -4.82
C SER A 126 -12.96 -18.83 -4.26
N SER A 127 -12.66 -19.02 -2.97
CA SER A 127 -12.64 -20.33 -2.30
C SER A 127 -11.72 -21.38 -2.98
N ILE A 128 -10.67 -20.91 -3.67
CA ILE A 128 -9.70 -21.77 -4.35
C ILE A 128 -9.02 -22.69 -3.33
N GLN A 129 -8.69 -22.18 -2.14
CA GLN A 129 -8.05 -22.97 -1.11
C GLN A 129 -8.88 -24.19 -0.69
N GLN A 130 -10.19 -24.01 -0.43
CA GLN A 130 -11.07 -25.09 0.00
C GLN A 130 -11.36 -26.06 -1.16
N LYS A 131 -11.56 -25.53 -2.38
CA LYS A 131 -11.77 -26.33 -3.58
C LYS A 131 -10.68 -27.39 -3.77
N TYR A 132 -9.42 -27.02 -3.53
CA TYR A 132 -8.27 -27.90 -3.69
C TYR A 132 -7.73 -28.48 -2.38
N GLN A 133 -8.43 -28.25 -1.26
CA GLN A 133 -8.08 -28.77 0.07
C GLN A 133 -6.63 -28.44 0.49
N LEU A 134 -6.18 -27.22 0.18
CA LEU A 134 -4.82 -26.79 0.51
C LEU A 134 -4.68 -26.32 1.96
N THR A 135 -3.51 -26.58 2.53
CA THR A 135 -3.11 -25.93 3.78
C THR A 135 -2.84 -24.44 3.55
N ASP A 136 -2.87 -23.66 4.63
CA ASP A 136 -2.58 -22.22 4.58
C ASP A 136 -1.19 -21.94 3.99
N ASP A 137 -0.17 -22.70 4.38
CA ASP A 137 1.19 -22.50 3.88
C ASP A 137 1.34 -22.87 2.40
N GLN A 138 0.64 -23.91 1.93
CA GLN A 138 0.62 -24.26 0.50
C GLN A 138 -0.03 -23.14 -0.33
N PHE A 139 -1.19 -22.66 0.12
CA PHE A 139 -1.93 -21.64 -0.63
C PHE A 139 -1.23 -20.28 -0.58
N ARG A 140 -0.61 -19.94 0.55
CA ARG A 140 0.26 -18.76 0.67
C ARG A 140 1.48 -18.84 -0.24
N GLY A 141 2.15 -19.99 -0.29
CA GLY A 141 3.28 -20.22 -1.19
C GLY A 141 2.88 -20.04 -2.66
N ILE A 142 1.75 -20.61 -3.08
CA ILE A 142 1.21 -20.43 -4.43
C ILE A 142 0.84 -18.97 -4.69
N THR A 143 0.24 -18.28 -3.73
CA THR A 143 -0.10 -16.85 -3.87
C THR A 143 1.16 -16.03 -4.16
N GLN A 144 2.24 -16.22 -3.40
CA GLN A 144 3.52 -15.56 -3.64
C GLN A 144 4.14 -15.88 -5.02
N LEU A 145 4.06 -17.14 -5.46
CA LEU A 145 4.54 -17.55 -6.79
C LEU A 145 3.76 -16.83 -7.91
N VAL A 146 2.45 -16.68 -7.76
CA VAL A 146 1.63 -15.96 -8.73
C VAL A 146 1.91 -14.45 -8.67
N ILE A 147 2.16 -13.87 -7.49
CA ILE A 147 2.61 -12.48 -7.37
C ILE A 147 3.89 -12.25 -8.20
N TRP A 148 4.93 -13.06 -8.02
CA TRP A 148 6.17 -12.91 -8.81
C TRP A 148 5.98 -13.16 -10.31
N LYS A 149 5.01 -13.99 -10.70
CA LYS A 149 4.67 -14.15 -12.12
C LYS A 149 4.26 -12.82 -12.74
N PHE A 150 3.52 -11.98 -12.01
CA PHE A 150 3.06 -10.69 -12.50
C PHE A 150 4.07 -9.57 -12.24
N THR A 151 4.70 -9.51 -11.07
CA THR A 151 5.60 -8.41 -10.67
C THR A 151 7.02 -8.53 -11.21
N ASP A 152 7.45 -9.74 -11.56
CA ASP A 152 8.84 -10.06 -11.89
C ASP A 152 8.98 -10.93 -13.15
N SER A 153 7.87 -11.31 -13.78
CA SER A 153 7.83 -12.28 -14.89
C SER A 153 8.50 -13.62 -14.55
N TYR A 154 8.54 -13.98 -13.25
CA TYR A 154 9.24 -15.17 -12.78
C TYR A 154 8.49 -16.46 -13.14
N THR A 155 9.24 -17.45 -13.63
CA THR A 155 8.73 -18.79 -14.01
C THR A 155 9.62 -19.91 -13.50
N GLY A 156 10.57 -19.63 -12.60
CA GLY A 156 11.62 -20.56 -12.17
C GLY A 156 11.22 -21.56 -11.08
N TYR A 157 9.95 -21.98 -11.04
CA TYR A 157 9.42 -22.91 -10.05
C TYR A 157 8.89 -24.18 -10.73
N SER A 158 8.78 -25.26 -9.97
CA SER A 158 8.20 -26.54 -10.40
C SER A 158 7.32 -27.08 -9.28
N PHE A 159 6.22 -27.72 -9.64
CA PHE A 159 5.28 -28.31 -8.68
C PHE A 159 5.57 -29.79 -8.49
N SER A 160 5.48 -30.24 -7.23
CA SER A 160 5.62 -31.65 -6.87
C SER A 160 4.36 -32.47 -7.17
N SER A 161 3.25 -31.83 -7.52
CA SER A 161 1.98 -32.50 -7.87
C SER A 161 1.12 -31.65 -8.80
N ASP A 162 0.32 -32.33 -9.62
CA ASP A 162 -0.67 -31.72 -10.50
C ASP A 162 -1.68 -30.85 -9.73
N ASN A 163 -2.01 -31.22 -8.48
CA ASN A 163 -2.93 -30.45 -7.65
C ASN A 163 -2.41 -29.02 -7.39
N LEU A 164 -1.13 -28.88 -7.02
CA LEU A 164 -0.50 -27.58 -6.78
C LEU A 164 -0.37 -26.79 -8.08
N GLU A 165 -0.07 -27.46 -9.18
CA GLU A 165 0.00 -26.83 -10.50
C GLU A 165 -1.38 -26.31 -10.96
N ASN A 166 -2.45 -27.07 -10.74
CA ASN A 166 -3.81 -26.67 -11.06
C ASN A 166 -4.23 -25.43 -10.26
N VAL A 167 -3.91 -25.38 -8.96
CA VAL A 167 -4.19 -24.22 -8.12
C VAL A 167 -3.43 -22.99 -8.63
N TYR A 168 -2.14 -23.15 -8.94
CA TYR A 168 -1.33 -22.07 -9.49
C TYR A 168 -1.92 -21.55 -10.81
N ASN A 169 -2.31 -22.45 -11.71
CA ASN A 169 -2.90 -22.10 -13.00
C ASN A 169 -4.26 -21.40 -12.84
N GLU A 170 -5.08 -21.82 -11.88
CA GLU A 170 -6.37 -21.20 -11.58
C GLU A 170 -6.20 -19.79 -10.98
N LEU A 171 -5.34 -19.63 -9.97
CA LEU A 171 -5.08 -18.32 -9.36
C LEU A 171 -4.38 -17.35 -10.34
N ARG A 172 -3.52 -17.87 -11.23
CA ARG A 172 -2.89 -17.09 -12.31
C ARG A 172 -3.90 -16.65 -13.38
N ASN A 173 -5.01 -17.37 -13.57
CA ASN A 173 -6.02 -17.02 -14.57
C ASN A 173 -6.94 -15.89 -14.07
N VAL A 174 -6.36 -14.69 -13.91
CA VAL A 174 -7.03 -13.49 -13.39
C VAL A 174 -8.20 -13.01 -14.25
N SER A 175 -8.38 -13.53 -15.47
CA SER A 175 -9.58 -13.22 -16.28
C SER A 175 -10.88 -13.73 -15.66
N GLN A 176 -10.80 -14.75 -14.79
CA GLN A 176 -11.95 -15.36 -14.12
C GLN A 176 -12.14 -14.87 -12.67
N LEU A 177 -11.31 -13.92 -12.23
CA LEU A 177 -11.25 -13.47 -10.85
C LEU A 177 -11.72 -12.01 -10.75
N THR A 178 -12.28 -11.67 -9.60
CA THR A 178 -12.75 -10.32 -9.27
C THR A 178 -12.22 -9.88 -7.91
N TYR A 179 -12.32 -8.58 -7.62
CA TYR A 179 -12.12 -8.01 -6.28
C TYR A 179 -13.07 -6.81 -6.11
N PRO A 180 -13.50 -6.47 -4.88
CA PRO A 180 -14.41 -5.36 -4.64
C PRO A 180 -13.65 -4.02 -4.71
N SER A 181 -14.37 -2.93 -5.03
CA SER A 181 -13.77 -1.61 -5.31
C SER A 181 -13.12 -0.95 -4.08
N ASN A 182 -13.54 -1.33 -2.87
CA ASN A 182 -12.96 -0.92 -1.60
C ASN A 182 -11.78 -1.78 -1.14
N PHE A 183 -11.38 -2.81 -1.90
CA PHE A 183 -10.10 -3.49 -1.70
C PHE A 183 -8.98 -2.62 -2.28
N LYS A 184 -8.02 -2.23 -1.44
CA LYS A 184 -6.95 -1.29 -1.82
C LYS A 184 -5.56 -1.86 -1.59
N LEU A 185 -4.64 -1.53 -2.50
CA LEU A 185 -3.25 -1.95 -2.47
C LEU A 185 -2.39 -0.96 -1.68
N ASN A 186 -1.53 -1.50 -0.84
CA ASN A 186 -0.45 -0.78 -0.18
C ASN A 186 0.89 -1.38 -0.60
N LEU A 187 1.88 -0.53 -0.82
CA LEU A 187 3.27 -0.95 -1.01
C LEU A 187 4.08 -0.60 0.22
N TYR A 188 5.03 -1.48 0.54
CA TYR A 188 6.03 -1.27 1.57
C TYR A 188 7.38 -1.33 0.86
N LEU A 189 8.00 -0.17 0.70
CA LEU A 189 9.22 0.01 -0.05
C LEU A 189 10.41 -0.07 0.92
N SER A 190 11.33 -0.98 0.65
CA SER A 190 12.47 -1.21 1.52
C SER A 190 13.37 0.04 1.55
N THR A 191 13.80 0.46 2.75
CA THR A 191 14.81 1.51 2.86
C THR A 191 16.21 1.03 2.45
N ASN A 192 16.40 -0.29 2.31
CA ASN A 192 17.60 -0.91 1.77
C ASN A 192 17.35 -1.35 0.32
N PRO A 193 18.04 -0.79 -0.69
CA PRO A 193 17.77 -1.07 -2.10
C PRO A 193 18.09 -2.52 -2.52
N TYR A 194 18.85 -3.26 -1.72
CA TYR A 194 19.20 -4.66 -1.97
C TYR A 194 18.17 -5.67 -1.42
N VAL A 195 17.20 -5.19 -0.65
CA VAL A 195 16.12 -6.01 -0.06
C VAL A 195 14.83 -5.84 -0.86
N GLN A 196 14.08 -6.92 -1.00
CA GLN A 196 12.79 -6.97 -1.71
C GLN A 196 11.78 -5.99 -1.10
N ASN A 197 10.98 -5.38 -1.97
CA ASN A 197 9.81 -4.61 -1.57
C ASN A 197 8.65 -5.56 -1.25
N PHE A 198 7.69 -5.12 -0.44
CA PHE A 198 6.49 -5.87 -0.10
C PHE A 198 5.22 -5.18 -0.57
N LEU A 199 4.19 -5.98 -0.77
CA LEU A 199 2.84 -5.53 -1.05
C LEU A 199 1.86 -6.26 -0.12
N ALA A 200 0.81 -5.55 0.25
CA ALA A 200 -0.34 -6.10 0.97
C ALA A 200 -1.57 -5.30 0.57
N ALA A 201 -2.75 -5.88 0.71
CA ALA A 201 -4.00 -5.19 0.41
C ALA A 201 -4.99 -5.36 1.55
N GLU A 202 -5.85 -4.35 1.72
CA GLU A 202 -6.83 -4.29 2.79
C GLU A 202 -8.20 -3.88 2.26
N MET A 203 -9.24 -4.30 2.98
CA MET A 203 -10.61 -3.85 2.74
C MET A 203 -10.82 -2.55 3.51
N LEU A 204 -11.08 -1.46 2.79
CA LEU A 204 -11.50 -0.21 3.42
C LEU A 204 -13.01 -0.27 3.74
N PRO A 205 -13.47 0.40 4.81
CA PRO A 205 -14.90 0.58 5.06
C PRO A 205 -15.58 1.17 3.83
N GLU A 206 -16.75 0.65 3.46
CA GLU A 206 -17.59 1.32 2.47
C GLU A 206 -17.98 2.70 3.03
N ASN A 207 -17.86 3.76 2.22
CA ASN A 207 -18.42 5.05 2.59
C ASN A 207 -19.93 4.85 2.80
N GLN A 208 -20.39 4.86 4.05
CA GLN A 208 -21.82 4.95 4.33
C GLN A 208 -22.31 6.26 3.72
N THR A 209 -23.15 6.16 2.70
CA THR A 209 -23.83 7.34 2.17
C THR A 209 -24.88 7.72 3.20
N GLU A 210 -24.59 8.70 4.05
CA GLU A 210 -25.59 9.24 4.97
C GLU A 210 -26.69 9.92 4.16
N TYR A 211 -27.88 9.33 4.13
CA TYR A 211 -29.07 9.99 3.62
C TYR A 211 -29.59 10.94 4.69
N THR A 212 -29.50 12.25 4.45
CA THR A 212 -30.26 13.23 5.22
C THR A 212 -31.69 13.28 4.69
N SER A 213 -32.64 12.73 5.45
CA SER A 213 -34.06 12.90 5.14
C SER A 213 -34.53 14.28 5.62
N VAL A 214 -34.83 15.18 4.68
CA VAL A 214 -35.49 16.45 4.98
C VAL A 214 -37.00 16.24 4.87
N SER A 215 -37.72 16.39 5.98
CA SER A 215 -39.18 16.45 5.98
C SER A 215 -39.62 17.92 5.91
N VAL A 216 -40.36 18.26 4.85
CA VAL A 216 -40.95 19.60 4.68
C VAL A 216 -42.42 19.52 5.06
N ASN A 217 -42.81 20.19 6.13
CA ASN A 217 -44.22 20.41 6.45
C ASN A 217 -44.73 21.59 5.60
N LYS A 218 -45.56 21.29 4.60
CA LYS A 218 -46.29 22.33 3.87
C LYS A 218 -47.46 22.81 4.73
N VAL A 219 -47.31 24.00 5.31
CA VAL A 219 -48.43 24.71 5.94
C VAL A 219 -49.14 25.50 4.84
N TRP A 220 -50.42 25.23 4.64
CA TRP A 220 -51.28 26.06 3.82
C TRP A 220 -51.90 27.12 4.74
N ASP A 221 -51.62 28.38 4.47
CA ASP A 221 -52.32 29.51 5.09
C ASP A 221 -53.47 29.90 4.15
N ASP A 222 -54.68 29.46 4.48
CA ASP A 222 -55.90 29.68 3.71
C ASP A 222 -56.67 30.93 4.16
N ALA A 223 -56.03 31.83 4.92
CA ALA A 223 -56.66 33.03 5.47
C ALA A 223 -57.26 33.99 4.41
N ASN A 224 -56.88 33.85 3.14
CA ASN A 224 -57.40 34.67 2.04
C ASN A 224 -58.13 33.80 1.01
N ASN A 225 -59.31 33.29 1.35
CA ASN A 225 -60.26 32.63 0.45
C ASN A 225 -60.45 33.41 -0.87
N GLN A 226 -59.57 33.17 -1.83
CA GLN A 226 -59.61 33.70 -3.20
C GLN A 226 -59.94 32.55 -4.14
N ASP A 227 -61.05 31.85 -3.87
CA ASP A 227 -61.80 31.23 -4.93
C ASP A 227 -62.60 32.32 -5.66
N GLY A 228 -62.37 32.42 -6.97
CA GLY A 228 -62.87 33.50 -7.83
C GLY A 228 -64.31 33.34 -8.31
#